data_AF-A0A2V4VT82-F1
#
_entry.id   AF-A0A2V4VT82-F1
#
_cell.length_a   1.000
_cell.length_b   1.000
_cell.length_c   1.000
_cell.angle_alpha   90.00
_cell.angle_beta   90.00
_cell.angle_gamma   90.00
#
_symmetry.space_group_name_H-M   'P 1'
#
loop_
_entity.id
_entity.type
_entity.pdbx_description
1 polymer ?
#
loop_
_entity_poly.entity_id
_entity_poly.type
_entity_poly.pdbx_seq_one_letter_code
_entity_poly.pdbx_strand_id
1 'polypeptide(L)'
;MDNDNSRNEAISDLVYKKMSQEAYKNYDNGKKLGVLPGWEVLDQKHNSSGMDAVTFYNPDTKQAVIAFRGTEGSANWDRKAPDLTTDV
;
A
#
# COMPACT_ATOMS: atom_id res chain seq x y z
N MET A 1 -18.24 -0.24 -25.27
CA MET A 1 -17.60 -1.47 -24.74
C MET A 1 -16.12 -1.17 -24.77
N ASP A 2 -15.63 -0.52 -23.72
CA ASP A 2 -14.22 -0.16 -23.62
C ASP A 2 -13.44 -1.45 -23.43
N ASN A 3 -12.60 -1.73 -24.42
CA ASN A 3 -11.77 -2.90 -24.49
C ASN A 3 -10.66 -2.71 -23.46
N ASP A 4 -10.93 -3.09 -22.21
CA ASP A 4 -10.03 -3.00 -21.05
C ASP A 4 -8.91 -4.07 -21.14
N ASN A 5 -8.32 -4.16 -22.31
CA ASN A 5 -7.09 -4.89 -22.62
C ASN A 5 -5.92 -3.89 -22.69
N SER A 6 -6.05 -2.78 -21.95
CA SER A 6 -4.96 -1.84 -21.73
C SER A 6 -3.94 -2.55 -20.85
N ARG A 7 -2.94 -3.13 -21.52
CA ARG A 7 -1.53 -3.15 -21.10
C ARG A 7 -1.35 -2.80 -19.62
N ASN A 8 -0.87 -3.75 -18.84
CA ASN A 8 -0.36 -3.55 -17.48
C ASN A 8 0.72 -2.44 -17.37
N GLU A 9 1.04 -1.72 -18.45
CA GLU A 9 1.93 -0.57 -18.53
C GLU A 9 1.45 0.66 -17.73
N ALA A 10 0.14 0.83 -17.51
CA ALA A 10 -0.40 1.98 -16.77
C ALA A 10 -1.08 1.54 -15.48
N ILE A 11 -0.64 2.10 -14.34
CA ILE A 11 -1.32 1.94 -13.06
C ILE A 11 -2.60 2.77 -13.12
N SER A 12 -3.76 2.11 -13.19
CA SER A 12 -5.04 2.81 -13.16
C SER A 12 -5.37 3.36 -11.78
N ASP A 13 -6.20 4.39 -11.70
CA ASP A 13 -6.69 4.96 -10.45
C ASP A 13 -7.31 3.90 -9.52
N LEU A 14 -7.96 2.89 -10.09
CA LEU A 14 -8.53 1.77 -9.33
C LEU A 14 -7.44 0.90 -8.69
N VAL A 15 -6.37 0.60 -9.43
CA VAL A 15 -5.20 -0.14 -8.91
C VAL A 15 -4.51 0.67 -7.81
N TYR A 16 -4.29 1.96 -8.05
CA TYR A 16 -3.70 2.86 -7.07
C TYR A 16 -4.53 2.95 -5.79
N LYS A 17 -5.86 3.12 -5.91
CA LYS A 17 -6.79 3.14 -4.77
C LYS A 17 -6.72 1.85 -3.95
N LYS A 18 -6.68 0.68 -4.62
CA LYS A 18 -6.52 -0.61 -3.95
C LYS A 18 -5.18 -0.68 -3.21
N MET A 19 -4.07 -0.29 -3.82
CA MET A 19 -2.77 -0.24 -3.17
C MET A 19 -2.78 0.65 -1.91
N SER A 20 -3.44 1.81 -1.97
CA SER A 20 -3.61 2.67 -0.79
C SER A 20 -4.41 2.00 0.33
N GLN A 21 -5.42 1.19 0.01
CA GLN A 21 -6.17 0.42 1.00
C GLN A 21 -5.35 -0.72 1.59
N GLU A 22 -4.55 -1.40 0.76
CA GLU A 22 -3.68 -2.48 1.19
C GLU A 22 -2.54 -1.99 2.09
N ALA A 23 -2.12 -0.73 1.98
CA ALA A 23 -1.09 -0.12 2.84
C ALA A 23 -1.48 -0.04 4.34
N TYR A 24 -2.75 -0.25 4.69
CA TYR A 24 -3.21 -0.33 6.10
C TYR A 24 -3.04 -1.73 6.72
N LYS A 25 -2.66 -2.74 5.93
CA LYS A 25 -2.52 -4.13 6.37
C LYS A 25 -1.05 -4.49 6.54
N ASN A 26 -0.79 -5.58 7.24
CA ASN A 26 0.55 -6.13 7.44
C ASN A 26 0.77 -7.32 6.50
N TYR A 27 1.90 -7.33 5.82
CA TYR A 27 2.29 -8.32 4.84
C TYR A 27 3.71 -8.81 5.07
N ASP A 28 3.91 -10.11 4.80
CA ASP A 28 5.24 -10.67 4.64
C ASP A 28 5.79 -10.32 3.25
N ASN A 29 7.12 -10.17 3.16
CA ASN A 29 7.80 -9.94 1.89
C ASN A 29 7.58 -11.14 0.94
N GLY A 30 7.37 -10.84 -0.34
CA GLY A 30 7.02 -11.80 -1.38
C GLY A 30 5.54 -12.18 -1.41
N LYS A 31 4.68 -11.61 -0.54
CA LYS A 31 3.25 -11.92 -0.55
C LYS A 31 2.58 -11.45 -1.83
N LYS A 32 1.99 -12.40 -2.57
CA LYS A 32 1.09 -12.13 -3.69
C LYS A 32 -0.29 -11.73 -3.21
N LEU A 33 -0.86 -10.69 -3.79
CA LEU A 33 -2.14 -10.12 -3.38
C LEU A 33 -3.22 -10.43 -4.43
N GLY A 34 -4.19 -11.28 -4.08
CA GLY A 34 -5.28 -11.61 -5.01
C GLY A 34 -6.11 -10.40 -5.47
N VAL A 35 -6.17 -9.35 -4.63
CA VAL A 35 -6.84 -8.07 -4.94
C VAL A 35 -6.07 -7.19 -5.92
N LEU A 36 -4.76 -7.44 -6.07
CA LEU A 36 -3.84 -6.77 -6.98
C LEU A 36 -3.11 -7.84 -7.83
N PRO A 37 -3.79 -8.46 -8.81
CA PRO A 37 -3.20 -9.52 -9.63
C PRO A 37 -1.90 -9.06 -10.30
N GLY A 38 -0.86 -9.90 -10.26
CA GLY A 38 0.46 -9.57 -10.81
C GLY A 38 1.34 -8.71 -9.90
N TRP A 39 0.84 -8.26 -8.74
CA TRP A 39 1.62 -7.52 -7.76
C TRP A 39 1.98 -8.37 -6.54
N GLU A 40 3.18 -8.15 -6.03
CA GLU A 40 3.69 -8.73 -4.79
C GLU A 40 4.23 -7.64 -3.87
N VAL A 41 4.23 -7.93 -2.57
CA VAL A 41 4.86 -7.06 -1.58
C VAL A 41 6.36 -7.28 -1.64
N LEU A 42 7.12 -6.25 -1.96
CA LEU A 42 8.58 -6.29 -1.98
C LEU A 42 9.15 -6.07 -0.58
N ASP A 43 8.65 -5.04 0.12
CA ASP A 43 9.04 -4.73 1.49
C ASP A 43 7.93 -3.95 2.20
N GLN A 44 7.87 -4.09 3.52
CA GLN A 44 7.02 -3.26 4.38
C GLN A 44 7.84 -2.73 5.55
N LYS A 45 7.76 -1.41 5.76
CA LYS A 45 8.40 -0.73 6.87
C LYS A 45 7.38 -0.09 7.77
N HIS A 46 7.50 -0.42 9.05
CA HIS A 46 6.83 0.27 10.14
C HIS A 46 7.86 1.13 10.85
N ASN A 47 7.52 2.39 11.13
CA ASN A 47 8.35 3.25 11.96
C ASN A 47 7.60 3.68 13.22
N SER A 48 8.36 3.97 14.27
CA SER A 48 7.79 4.40 15.56
C SER A 48 7.08 5.75 15.49
N SER A 49 7.29 6.52 14.42
CA SER A 49 6.63 7.80 14.15
C SER A 49 5.28 7.66 13.44
N GLY A 50 4.74 6.45 13.29
CA GLY A 50 3.39 6.21 12.74
C GLY A 50 3.28 6.28 11.21
N MET A 51 4.39 6.43 10.49
CA MET A 51 4.46 6.40 9.04
C MET A 51 4.84 4.98 8.57
N ASP A 52 3.80 4.22 8.25
CA ASP A 52 3.94 2.89 7.67
C ASP A 52 3.95 2.99 6.13
N ALA A 53 4.84 2.26 5.48
CA ALA A 53 4.92 2.20 4.03
C ALA A 53 5.03 0.75 3.53
N VAL A 54 4.36 0.47 2.42
CA VAL A 54 4.42 -0.81 1.72
C VAL A 54 4.90 -0.57 0.30
N THR A 55 5.89 -1.35 -0.13
CA THR A 55 6.37 -1.35 -1.51
C THR A 55 5.75 -2.53 -2.25
N PHE A 56 4.96 -2.25 -3.28
CA PHE A 56 4.44 -3.25 -4.21
C PHE A 56 5.32 -3.30 -5.46
N TYR A 57 5.59 -4.50 -5.95
CA TYR A 57 6.35 -4.74 -7.16
C TYR A 57 5.54 -5.61 -8.12
N ASN A 58 5.57 -5.26 -9.40
CA ASN A 58 5.04 -6.09 -10.47
C ASN A 58 6.23 -6.65 -11.28
N PRO A 59 6.55 -7.94 -11.16
CA PRO A 59 7.69 -8.53 -11.87
C PRO A 59 7.50 -8.59 -13.38
N ASP A 60 6.26 -8.58 -13.87
CA ASP A 60 5.96 -8.66 -15.31
C ASP A 60 6.24 -7.32 -16.00
N THR A 61 5.87 -6.21 -15.35
CA THR A 61 6.02 -4.85 -15.89
C THR A 61 7.22 -4.09 -15.35
N LYS A 62 7.92 -4.68 -14.38
CA LYS A 62 9.07 -4.08 -13.67
C LYS A 62 8.72 -2.78 -12.93
N GLN A 63 7.44 -2.55 -12.64
CA GLN A 63 6.97 -1.37 -11.91
C GLN A 63 7.06 -1.58 -10.41
N ALA A 64 7.40 -0.51 -9.68
CA ALA A 64 7.35 -0.46 -8.23
C ALA A 64 6.48 0.72 -7.77
N VAL A 65 5.65 0.48 -6.77
CA VAL A 65 4.79 1.50 -6.14
C VAL A 65 5.01 1.48 -4.65
N ILE A 66 5.34 2.63 -4.07
CA ILE A 66 5.45 2.80 -2.62
C ILE A 66 4.18 3.48 -2.14
N ALA A 67 3.38 2.77 -1.36
CA ALA A 67 2.16 3.29 -0.76
C ALA A 67 2.43 3.63 0.70
N PHE A 68 2.17 4.89 1.06
CA PHE A 68 2.21 5.35 2.45
C PHE A 68 0.83 5.22 3.07
N ARG A 69 0.77 4.69 4.29
CA ARG A 69 -0.46 4.68 5.08
C ARG A 69 -0.77 6.10 5.53
N GLY A 70 -2.01 6.53 5.34
CA GLY A 70 -2.50 7.80 5.88
C GLY A 70 -2.77 7.72 7.39
N THR A 71 -3.04 8.88 8.01
CA THR A 71 -3.47 8.96 9.41
C THR A 71 -4.85 8.30 9.54
N GLU A 72 -4.98 7.34 10.46
CA GLU A 72 -6.24 6.64 10.75
C GLU A 72 -7.21 7.55 11.51
N GLY A 73 -7.65 8.66 10.91
CA GLY A 73 -8.52 9.66 11.54
C GLY A 73 -9.88 9.11 12.02
N SER A 74 -10.26 7.91 11.60
CA SER A 74 -11.50 7.21 11.97
C SER A 74 -11.31 5.82 12.58
N ALA A 75 -10.07 5.34 12.80
CA ALA A 75 -9.86 4.12 13.56
C ALA A 75 -9.92 4.44 15.07
N ASN A 76 -10.51 3.51 15.84
CA ASN A 76 -10.75 3.63 17.27
C ASN A 76 -9.58 4.27 18.04
N TRP A 77 -9.93 5.09 19.03
CA TRP A 77 -9.05 5.94 19.85
C TRP A 77 -7.81 5.25 20.45
N ASP A 78 -7.73 3.91 20.45
CA ASP A 78 -6.62 3.12 20.98
C ASP A 78 -5.30 3.22 20.19
N ARG A 79 -5.32 3.72 18.94
CA ARG A 79 -4.10 3.88 18.12
C ARG A 79 -3.58 5.33 18.02
N LYS A 80 -4.24 6.31 18.63
CA LYS A 80 -3.81 7.73 18.62
C LYS A 80 -2.67 8.05 19.58
N ALA A 81 -2.30 7.13 20.47
CA ALA A 81 -1.30 7.39 21.50
C ALA A 81 0.14 7.65 20.99
N PRO A 82 0.67 6.96 19.94
CA PRO A 82 2.05 7.17 19.52
C PRO A 82 2.29 8.53 18.84
N ASP A 83 1.27 9.05 18.15
CA ASP A 83 1.39 10.23 17.28
C ASP A 83 1.42 11.56 18.07
N LEU A 84 0.92 11.57 19.32
CA LEU A 84 0.99 12.76 20.19
C LEU A 84 2.35 12.97 20.85
N THR A 85 3.26 11.99 20.78
CA THR A 85 4.57 12.03 21.48
C THR A 85 5.75 12.33 20.56
N THR A 86 5.51 12.45 19.25
CA THR A 86 6.57 12.72 18.25
C THR A 86 6.71 14.22 17.94
N ASP A 87 5.93 15.09 18.59
CA ASP A 87 6.12 16.54 18.55
C ASP A 87 6.88 16.98 19.82
N VAL A 88 8.21 16.89 19.77
CA VAL A 88 9.16 17.54 20.70
C VAL A 88 10.40 18.04 19.96
#